data_AF-A0A2K8VD02-F1
#
_entry.id   AF-A0A2K8VD02-F1
#
_cell.length_a   1.000
_cell.length_b   1.000
_cell.length_c   1.000
_cell.angle_alpha   90.00
_cell.angle_beta   90.00
_cell.angle_gamma   90.00
#
_symmetry.space_group_name_H-M   'P 1'
#
loop_
_entity.id
_entity.type
_entity.pdbx_description
1 polymer ?
#
loop_
_entity_poly.entity_id
_entity_poly.type
_entity_poly.pdbx_seq_one_letter_code
_entity_poly.pdbx_strand_id
1 'polypeptide(L)'
;MIRFISIVCCFFLFVSCQNKTEKSDSKPSVENTKSTEVRKSKESIVVISLSEFLYENKTDEIQILNEDGTIHSTLKGGKYSFNNSDLNLMEIDESTYENPIHSIIFYPEYLAWYVLAKKRDIKFTVRSKSGDKFIENSNIQFYSINSFLKKFPIGLTTQSPLRKERSESSNEIEDYLNYDYRVIEVNDDWIKIKLNPDTSPGEKSYKELGLTREGWVRWKRENEILIKFFLAI
;
A
#
# COMPACT_ATOMS: atom_id res chain seq x y z
N MET A 1 -63.52 20.97 10.77
CA MET A 1 -64.02 21.01 9.38
C MET A 1 -63.03 20.25 8.50
N ILE A 2 -63.32 18.99 8.17
CA ILE A 2 -63.81 18.51 6.84
C ILE A 2 -62.74 18.78 5.76
N ARG A 3 -61.84 17.82 5.48
CA ARG A 3 -61.84 16.83 4.37
C ARG A 3 -62.04 17.45 2.98
N PHE A 4 -61.12 17.23 2.04
CA PHE A 4 -61.47 16.74 0.70
C PHE A 4 -60.31 15.98 0.03
N ILE A 5 -60.67 14.80 -0.45
CA ILE A 5 -59.91 13.85 -1.26
C ILE A 5 -60.11 14.25 -2.73
N SER A 6 -59.06 14.20 -3.55
CA SER A 6 -59.20 14.10 -5.00
C SER A 6 -58.40 12.92 -5.52
N ILE A 7 -59.13 11.84 -5.75
CA ILE A 7 -58.79 10.72 -6.62
C ILE A 7 -59.05 11.19 -8.05
N VAL A 8 -58.09 11.00 -8.96
CA VAL A 8 -58.40 10.88 -10.39
C VAL A 8 -57.64 9.68 -10.94
N CYS A 9 -58.44 8.64 -11.20
CA CYS A 9 -58.11 7.51 -12.07
C CYS A 9 -58.08 7.99 -13.53
N CYS A 10 -57.10 7.55 -14.30
CA CYS A 10 -57.28 7.30 -15.73
C CYS A 10 -56.66 5.95 -16.09
N PHE A 11 -57.53 4.94 -16.11
CA PHE A 11 -57.41 3.74 -16.93
C PHE A 11 -57.19 4.13 -18.39
N PHE A 12 -56.20 3.53 -19.06
CA PHE A 12 -56.35 3.16 -20.47
C PHE A 12 -55.93 1.71 -20.67
N LEU A 13 -56.89 0.99 -21.23
CA LEU A 13 -56.93 -0.43 -21.50
C LEU A 13 -56.35 -0.73 -22.89
N PHE A 14 -55.69 -1.89 -22.96
CA PHE A 14 -55.62 -2.85 -24.07
C PHE A 14 -55.33 -2.37 -25.50
N VAL A 15 -54.26 -2.92 -26.09
CA VAL A 15 -54.39 -3.77 -27.29
C VAL A 15 -53.40 -4.94 -27.19
N SER A 16 -53.95 -6.16 -27.20
CA SER A 16 -53.23 -7.41 -27.49
C SER A 16 -53.07 -7.56 -29.01
N CYS A 17 -51.90 -8.02 -29.44
CA CYS A 17 -51.77 -8.81 -30.67
C CYS A 17 -50.92 -10.04 -30.34
N GLN A 18 -51.59 -11.18 -30.15
CA GLN A 18 -51.00 -12.49 -30.39
C GLN A 18 -51.14 -12.80 -31.88
N ASN A 19 -50.07 -13.22 -32.53
CA ASN A 19 -50.18 -14.22 -33.59
C ASN A 19 -48.96 -15.15 -33.62
N LYS A 20 -49.27 -16.39 -33.99
CA LYS A 20 -48.53 -17.64 -33.76
C LYS A 20 -47.26 -17.82 -34.62
N THR A 21 -46.28 -18.42 -33.95
CA THR A 21 -45.44 -19.58 -34.34
C THR A 21 -44.85 -19.65 -35.75
N GLU A 22 -43.53 -19.52 -35.83
CA GLU A 22 -42.69 -20.37 -36.68
C GLU A 22 -41.54 -20.96 -35.86
N LYS A 23 -41.40 -22.29 -35.93
CA LYS A 23 -40.23 -23.04 -35.48
C LYS A 23 -39.08 -22.74 -36.44
N SER A 24 -37.94 -22.31 -35.91
CA SER A 24 -36.66 -22.42 -36.60
C SER A 24 -35.61 -22.86 -35.61
N ASP A 25 -35.04 -24.04 -35.85
CA ASP A 25 -33.89 -24.59 -35.16
C ASP A 25 -32.69 -23.64 -35.29
N SER A 26 -32.31 -22.99 -34.19
CA SER A 26 -31.00 -22.37 -34.06
C SER A 26 -30.37 -22.79 -32.74
N LYS A 27 -29.28 -23.57 -32.87
CA LYS A 27 -28.25 -23.89 -31.87
C LYS A 27 -28.15 -22.83 -30.76
N PRO A 28 -28.04 -23.22 -29.48
CA PRO A 28 -27.61 -22.28 -28.45
C PRO A 28 -26.18 -21.86 -28.77
N SER A 29 -26.00 -20.63 -29.24
CA SER A 29 -24.70 -19.97 -29.19
C SER A 29 -24.35 -19.84 -27.72
N VAL A 30 -23.36 -20.62 -27.30
CA VAL A 30 -22.66 -20.43 -26.03
C VAL A 30 -22.06 -19.03 -26.10
N GLU A 31 -22.80 -18.08 -25.54
CA GLU A 31 -22.29 -16.76 -25.25
C GLU A 31 -21.26 -16.99 -24.13
N ASN A 32 -20.01 -17.16 -24.56
CA ASN A 32 -18.84 -17.10 -23.70
C ASN A 32 -18.83 -15.69 -23.11
N THR A 33 -19.60 -15.50 -22.03
CA THR A 33 -19.37 -14.43 -21.07
C THR A 33 -18.01 -14.72 -20.47
N LYS A 34 -16.95 -14.29 -21.16
CA LYS A 34 -15.65 -14.01 -20.53
C LYS A 34 -16.00 -13.03 -19.43
N SER A 35 -16.21 -13.55 -18.23
CA SER A 35 -16.15 -12.75 -17.02
C SER A 35 -14.78 -12.09 -17.08
N THR A 36 -14.76 -10.81 -17.39
CA THR A 36 -13.60 -9.96 -17.19
C THR A 36 -13.38 -10.01 -15.68
N GLU A 37 -12.59 -10.98 -15.24
CA GLU A 37 -12.09 -11.07 -13.89
C GLU A 37 -11.35 -9.77 -13.69
N VAL A 38 -11.99 -8.83 -12.99
CA VAL A 38 -11.38 -7.55 -12.62
C VAL A 38 -10.17 -7.94 -11.81
N ARG A 39 -9.00 -7.97 -12.46
CA ARG A 39 -7.71 -8.26 -11.84
C ARG A 39 -7.59 -7.27 -10.68
N LYS A 40 -7.87 -7.73 -9.45
CA LYS A 40 -7.59 -6.97 -8.23
C LYS A 40 -6.12 -6.57 -8.33
N SER A 41 -5.85 -5.27 -8.48
CA SER A 41 -4.48 -4.78 -8.57
C SER A 41 -3.78 -5.17 -7.26
N LYS A 42 -2.74 -5.99 -7.35
CA LYS A 42 -1.98 -6.39 -6.16
C LYS A 42 -1.28 -5.15 -5.60
N GLU A 43 -1.36 -4.97 -4.29
CA GLU A 43 -0.57 -3.96 -3.58
C GLU A 43 0.91 -4.22 -3.79
N SER A 44 1.71 -3.16 -3.78
CA SER A 44 3.14 -3.20 -4.07
C SER A 44 3.82 -1.99 -3.43
N ILE A 45 5.15 -1.97 -3.50
CA ILE A 45 5.95 -0.89 -2.92
C ILE A 45 6.69 -0.20 -4.05
N VAL A 46 6.48 1.11 -4.09
CA VAL A 46 7.19 2.02 -4.97
C VAL A 46 8.32 2.62 -4.17
N VAL A 47 9.53 2.52 -4.73
CA VAL A 47 10.74 3.17 -4.19
C VAL A 47 11.06 4.33 -5.10
N ILE A 48 11.03 5.50 -4.50
CA ILE A 48 11.41 6.76 -5.11
C ILE A 48 12.83 7.04 -4.64
N SER A 49 13.79 6.95 -5.56
CA SER A 49 15.17 7.35 -5.29
C SER A 49 15.23 8.87 -5.21
N LEU A 50 15.60 9.44 -4.07
CA LEU A 50 15.76 10.87 -3.87
C LEU A 50 17.11 11.39 -4.39
N SER A 51 18.07 10.50 -4.65
CA SER A 51 19.44 10.87 -5.06
C SER A 51 19.47 11.72 -6.32
N GLU A 52 18.65 11.36 -7.32
CA GLU A 52 18.54 12.08 -8.59
C GLU A 52 17.89 13.46 -8.43
N PHE A 53 17.14 13.69 -7.35
CA PHE A 53 16.46 14.96 -7.07
C PHE A 53 17.28 15.87 -6.15
N LEU A 54 18.18 15.29 -5.36
CA LEU A 54 18.98 15.99 -4.36
C LEU A 54 20.37 16.38 -4.86
N TYR A 55 20.99 15.56 -5.71
CA TYR A 55 22.39 15.75 -6.10
C TYR A 55 22.61 15.98 -7.59
N GLU A 56 21.69 15.54 -8.45
CA GLU A 56 21.80 15.82 -9.87
C GLU A 56 21.06 17.12 -10.16
N ASN A 57 21.70 18.06 -10.87
CA ASN A 57 21.08 19.29 -11.40
C ASN A 57 20.01 18.98 -12.47
N LYS A 58 19.24 17.90 -12.29
CA LYS A 58 18.16 17.49 -13.16
C LYS A 58 16.94 18.34 -12.83
N THR A 59 16.28 18.78 -13.89
CA THR A 59 14.97 19.45 -13.85
C THR A 59 13.83 18.49 -13.52
N ASP A 60 14.15 17.22 -13.27
CA ASP A 60 13.18 16.16 -13.06
C ASP A 60 12.41 16.44 -11.77
N GLU A 61 11.09 16.48 -11.92
CA GLU A 61 10.13 16.75 -10.86
C GLU A 61 9.30 15.49 -10.67
N ILE A 62 9.07 15.08 -9.42
CA ILE A 62 8.01 14.12 -9.14
C ILE A 62 6.75 14.90 -8.90
N GLN A 63 5.75 14.68 -9.73
CA GLN A 63 4.42 15.21 -9.51
C GLN A 63 3.56 14.13 -8.88
N ILE A 64 2.94 14.48 -7.76
CA ILE A 64 1.84 13.73 -7.18
C ILE A 64 0.56 14.42 -7.63
N LEU A 65 -0.30 13.66 -8.30
CA LEU A 65 -1.50 14.16 -8.94
C LEU A 65 -2.75 13.72 -8.17
N ASN A 66 -3.77 14.59 -8.19
CA ASN A 66 -5.15 14.24 -7.84
C ASN A 66 -5.77 13.31 -8.88
N GLU A 67 -6.94 12.75 -8.58
CA GLU A 67 -7.70 11.91 -9.53
C GLU A 67 -8.10 12.64 -10.82
N ASP A 68 -8.31 13.95 -10.74
CA ASP A 68 -8.60 14.81 -11.90
C ASP A 68 -7.35 15.19 -12.72
N GLY A 69 -6.16 14.73 -12.30
CA GLY A 69 -4.89 15.02 -12.96
C GLY A 69 -4.25 16.35 -12.56
N THR A 70 -4.87 17.14 -11.68
CA THR A 70 -4.24 18.36 -11.15
C THR A 70 -3.09 18.02 -10.21
N ILE A 71 -2.08 18.89 -10.16
CA ILE A 71 -0.93 18.72 -9.27
C ILE A 71 -1.40 18.92 -7.82
N HIS A 72 -1.23 17.88 -7.01
CA HIS A 72 -1.46 17.93 -5.57
C HIS A 72 -0.19 18.40 -4.84
N SER A 73 0.95 17.80 -5.17
CA SER A 73 2.24 18.14 -4.59
C SER A 73 3.38 17.80 -5.53
N THR A 74 4.54 18.42 -5.31
CA THR A 74 5.72 18.19 -6.13
C THR A 74 6.98 17.96 -5.30
N LEU A 75 7.88 17.16 -5.84
CA LEU A 75 9.23 16.98 -5.33
C LEU A 75 10.22 17.51 -6.36
N LYS A 76 10.98 18.54 -6.00
CA LYS A 76 11.94 19.17 -6.90
C LYS A 76 13.10 19.81 -6.15
N GLY A 77 14.34 19.51 -6.54
CA GLY A 77 15.54 20.15 -5.98
C GLY A 77 15.63 20.04 -4.46
N GLY A 78 15.32 18.87 -3.91
CA GLY A 78 15.31 18.63 -2.46
C GLY A 78 14.19 19.31 -1.68
N LYS A 79 13.19 19.89 -2.35
CA LYS A 79 12.01 20.48 -1.73
C LYS A 79 10.76 19.66 -2.03
N TYR A 80 9.94 19.48 -1.01
CA TYR A 80 8.57 19.00 -1.14
C TYR A 80 7.61 20.17 -1.05
N SER A 81 6.89 20.44 -2.13
CA SER A 81 5.93 21.56 -2.22
C SER A 81 4.50 21.05 -2.10
N PHE A 82 3.75 21.56 -1.12
CA PHE A 82 2.35 21.22 -0.87
C PHE A 82 1.61 22.40 -0.22
N ASN A 83 0.39 22.71 -0.67
CA ASN A 83 -0.43 23.81 -0.15
C ASN A 83 0.33 25.16 -0.02
N ASN A 84 1.05 25.55 -1.06
CA ASN A 84 1.89 26.77 -1.10
C ASN A 84 3.00 26.81 -0.02
N SER A 85 3.35 25.67 0.57
CA SER A 85 4.44 25.52 1.52
C SER A 85 5.54 24.66 0.89
N ASP A 86 6.79 25.09 1.05
CA ASP A 86 7.97 24.33 0.65
C ASP A 86 8.66 23.77 1.89
N LEU A 87 8.88 22.45 1.91
CA LEU A 87 9.61 21.76 2.97
C LEU A 87 10.94 21.25 2.41
N ASN A 88 12.04 21.55 3.10
CA ASN A 88 13.35 20.98 2.76
C ASN A 88 13.41 19.52 3.24
N LEU A 89 13.58 18.56 2.33
CA LEU A 89 13.58 17.13 2.66
C LEU A 89 14.59 16.74 3.74
N MET A 90 15.71 17.45 3.84
CA MET A 90 16.76 17.18 4.83
C MET A 90 16.44 17.73 6.22
N GLU A 91 15.44 18.59 6.34
CA GLU A 91 15.02 19.21 7.60
C GLU A 91 13.71 18.61 8.14
N ILE A 92 13.12 17.66 7.41
CA ILE A 92 11.89 16.98 7.82
C ILE A 92 12.24 15.92 8.86
N ASP A 93 11.81 16.12 10.10
CA ASP A 93 11.72 15.02 11.07
C ASP A 93 10.44 14.18 10.85
N GLU A 94 10.42 12.94 11.33
CA GLU A 94 9.25 12.04 11.23
C GLU A 94 7.96 12.65 11.82
N SER A 95 8.07 13.61 12.74
CA SER A 95 6.95 14.25 13.43
C SER A 95 6.39 15.49 12.71
N THR A 96 7.17 16.09 11.83
CA THR A 96 6.85 17.30 11.04
C THR A 96 5.94 16.95 9.86
N TYR A 97 5.86 15.66 9.53
CA TYR A 97 5.03 15.16 8.45
C TYR A 97 3.58 14.97 8.93
N GLU A 98 2.71 15.97 8.70
CA GLU A 98 1.29 15.67 8.52
C GLU A 98 1.12 14.92 7.19
N ASN A 99 1.44 13.63 7.21
CA ASN A 99 1.75 12.84 6.04
C ASN A 99 0.69 12.99 4.92
N PRO A 100 0.97 13.75 3.84
CA PRO A 100 0.05 13.90 2.73
C PRO A 100 -0.08 12.62 1.92
N ILE A 101 0.88 11.67 2.00
CA ILE A 101 0.91 10.38 1.29
C ILE A 101 1.46 9.29 2.21
N HIS A 102 0.62 8.33 2.62
CA HIS A 102 1.03 7.22 3.51
C HIS A 102 2.34 6.57 3.06
N SER A 103 3.43 6.96 3.73
CA SER A 103 4.77 6.44 3.51
C SER A 103 4.99 5.22 4.40
N ILE A 104 5.69 4.23 3.86
CA ILE A 104 6.16 3.07 4.61
C ILE A 104 7.44 3.44 5.35
N ILE A 105 8.30 4.17 4.65
CA ILE A 105 9.60 4.62 5.13
C ILE A 105 9.94 5.93 4.40
N PHE A 106 10.37 6.93 5.14
CA PHE A 106 10.97 8.14 4.57
C PHE A 106 12.28 8.41 5.31
N TYR A 107 13.40 8.06 4.66
CA TYR A 107 14.73 8.33 5.18
C TYR A 107 15.48 9.21 4.18
N PRO A 108 15.35 10.55 4.30
CA PRO A 108 16.02 11.47 3.39
C PRO A 108 17.54 11.33 3.44
N GLU A 109 18.13 10.96 4.58
CA GLU A 109 19.55 10.66 4.75
C GLU A 109 20.03 9.46 3.93
N TYR A 110 19.13 8.52 3.63
CA TYR A 110 19.39 7.37 2.76
C TYR A 110 18.87 7.59 1.34
N LEU A 111 18.44 8.81 1.03
CA LEU A 111 17.97 9.22 -0.29
C LEU A 111 16.87 8.32 -0.85
N ALA A 112 15.98 7.82 0.00
CA ALA A 112 14.97 6.87 -0.41
C ALA A 112 13.62 7.13 0.27
N TRP A 113 12.57 7.12 -0.55
CA TRP A 113 11.19 7.23 -0.09
C TRP A 113 10.39 6.02 -0.57
N TYR A 114 9.85 5.26 0.39
CA TYR A 114 9.13 4.02 0.16
C TYR A 114 7.65 4.22 0.43
N VAL A 115 6.81 3.94 -0.56
CA VAL A 115 5.38 4.22 -0.52
C VAL A 115 4.58 2.98 -0.90
N LEU A 116 3.50 2.70 -0.16
CA LEU A 116 2.52 1.67 -0.56
C LEU A 116 1.78 2.17 -1.79
N ALA A 117 1.82 1.37 -2.86
CA ALA A 117 1.23 1.73 -4.12
C ALA A 117 0.47 0.55 -4.76
N LYS A 118 -0.53 0.89 -5.57
CA LYS A 118 -1.17 -0.03 -6.50
C LYS A 118 -0.77 0.36 -7.91
N LYS A 119 -0.20 -0.58 -8.66
CA LYS A 119 0.13 -0.33 -10.06
C LYS A 119 -1.16 -0.28 -10.89
N ARG A 120 -1.36 0.81 -11.64
CA ARG A 120 -2.41 0.98 -12.66
C ARG A 120 -1.75 1.45 -13.95
N ASP A 121 -1.54 0.51 -14.88
CA ASP A 121 -0.87 0.75 -16.16
C ASP A 121 0.52 1.40 -16.00
N ILE A 122 0.67 2.65 -16.46
CA ILE A 122 1.89 3.47 -16.38
C ILE A 122 1.96 4.31 -15.11
N LYS A 123 0.88 4.37 -14.32
CA LYS A 123 0.77 5.20 -13.11
C LYS A 123 0.81 4.34 -11.87
N PHE A 124 1.27 4.94 -10.77
CA PHE A 124 1.19 4.33 -9.45
C PHE A 124 0.18 5.07 -8.59
N THR A 125 -0.85 4.35 -8.16
CA THR A 125 -1.81 4.91 -7.21
C THR A 125 -1.25 4.77 -5.80
N VAL A 126 -0.98 5.90 -5.14
CA VAL A 126 -0.57 5.98 -3.74
C VAL A 126 -1.71 6.53 -2.91
N ARG A 127 -1.81 6.11 -1.64
CA ARG A 127 -2.87 6.57 -0.76
C ARG A 127 -2.42 7.76 0.07
N SER A 128 -3.31 8.74 0.17
CA SER A 128 -3.11 10.01 0.85
C SER A 128 -4.25 10.22 1.85
N LYS A 129 -4.08 11.10 2.85
CA LYS A 129 -5.18 11.45 3.78
C LYS A 129 -6.42 11.98 3.03
N SER A 130 -6.21 12.67 1.91
CA SER A 130 -7.28 13.23 1.07
C SER A 130 -7.74 12.28 -0.05
N GLY A 131 -7.47 10.97 0.09
CA GLY A 131 -7.86 9.95 -0.89
C GLY A 131 -6.71 9.48 -1.78
N ASP A 132 -7.02 8.75 -2.85
CA ASP A 132 -6.00 8.19 -3.74
C ASP A 132 -5.33 9.32 -4.56
N LYS A 133 -4.04 9.14 -4.87
CA LYS A 133 -3.19 10.05 -5.66
C LYS A 133 -2.38 9.25 -6.66
N PHE A 134 -1.85 9.90 -7.68
CA PHE A 134 -1.05 9.26 -8.72
C PHE A 134 0.36 9.79 -8.73
N ILE A 135 1.33 8.89 -8.84
CA ILE A 135 2.71 9.23 -9.11
C ILE A 135 3.04 8.76 -10.52
N GLU A 136 3.55 9.70 -11.32
CA GLU A 136 4.08 9.47 -12.66
C GLU A 136 5.56 9.86 -12.66
N ASN A 137 6.44 8.87 -12.74
CA ASN A 137 7.88 9.13 -12.88
C ASN A 137 8.59 7.92 -13.50
N SER A 138 9.59 8.18 -14.35
CA SER A 138 10.39 7.15 -15.02
C SER A 138 11.38 6.43 -14.11
N ASN A 139 11.74 7.02 -12.98
CA ASN A 139 12.84 6.57 -12.11
C ASN A 139 12.31 5.89 -10.84
N ILE A 140 11.10 5.33 -10.91
CA ILE A 140 10.47 4.56 -9.85
C ILE A 140 10.89 3.09 -9.96
N GLN A 141 11.48 2.57 -8.89
CA GLN A 141 11.65 1.13 -8.74
C GLN A 141 10.40 0.52 -8.11
N PHE A 142 10.02 -0.65 -8.62
CA PHE A 142 8.83 -1.37 -8.17
C PHE A 142 9.22 -2.70 -7.52
N TYR A 143 8.73 -2.91 -6.31
CA TYR A 143 8.90 -4.16 -5.59
C TYR A 143 7.52 -4.75 -5.27
N SER A 144 7.38 -6.06 -5.47
CA SER A 144 6.28 -6.77 -4.84
C SER A 144 6.43 -6.67 -3.32
N ILE A 145 5.31 -6.70 -2.58
CA ILE A 145 5.35 -6.72 -1.10
C ILE A 145 6.31 -7.79 -0.59
N ASN A 146 6.24 -9.00 -1.15
CA ASN A 146 7.06 -10.13 -0.72
C ASN A 146 8.56 -9.85 -0.95
N SER A 147 8.92 -9.36 -2.12
CA SER A 147 10.30 -9.00 -2.46
C SER A 147 10.84 -7.89 -1.56
N PHE A 148 10.02 -6.88 -1.29
CA PHE A 148 10.40 -5.75 -0.45
C PHE A 148 10.65 -6.18 1.00
N LEU A 149 9.68 -6.87 1.62
CA LEU A 149 9.77 -7.29 3.02
C LEU A 149 10.97 -8.22 3.28
N LYS A 150 11.34 -9.04 2.29
CA LYS A 150 12.50 -9.94 2.39
C LYS A 150 13.85 -9.26 2.16
N LYS A 151 13.86 -8.03 1.63
CA LYS A 151 15.09 -7.33 1.25
C LYS A 151 15.82 -6.72 2.44
N PHE A 152 15.08 -6.26 3.45
CA PHE A 152 15.64 -5.48 4.56
C PHE A 152 15.42 -6.18 5.90
N PRO A 153 16.38 -6.07 6.84
CA PRO A 153 16.11 -6.38 8.24
C PRO A 153 15.01 -5.49 8.79
N ILE A 154 14.25 -6.04 9.74
CA ILE A 154 13.14 -5.33 10.37
C ILE A 154 13.29 -5.32 11.89
N GLY A 155 12.79 -4.26 12.52
CA GLY A 155 12.62 -4.15 13.95
C GLY A 155 11.15 -4.28 14.33
N LEU A 156 10.90 -4.80 15.53
CA LEU A 156 9.54 -4.98 16.04
C LEU A 156 9.14 -3.83 16.97
N THR A 157 7.83 -3.67 17.17
CA THR A 157 7.26 -2.64 18.05
C THR A 157 6.29 -3.29 19.03
N THR A 158 5.95 -2.60 20.11
CA THR A 158 4.95 -3.08 21.07
C THR A 158 3.54 -3.19 20.47
N GLN A 159 3.28 -2.49 19.35
CA GLN A 159 2.03 -2.58 18.61
C GLN A 159 1.92 -3.85 17.76
N SER A 160 3.06 -4.49 17.46
CA SER A 160 3.12 -5.73 16.71
C SER A 160 4.11 -6.71 17.34
N PRO A 161 3.69 -7.40 18.40
CA PRO A 161 4.54 -8.34 19.11
C PRO A 161 4.84 -9.59 18.28
N LEU A 162 5.96 -10.24 18.60
CA LEU A 162 6.30 -11.54 18.04
C LEU A 162 5.42 -12.63 18.66
N ARG A 163 4.80 -13.46 17.84
CA ARG A 163 3.85 -14.51 18.28
C ARG A 163 4.26 -15.89 17.76
N LYS A 164 3.86 -16.94 18.47
CA LYS A 164 4.11 -18.33 18.02
C LYS A 164 3.31 -18.70 16.77
N GLU A 165 2.07 -18.22 16.68
CA GLU A 165 1.15 -18.48 15.57
C GLU A 165 0.66 -17.19 14.93
N ARG A 166 0.13 -17.30 13.71
CA ARG A 166 -0.44 -16.20 12.94
C ARG A 166 -1.84 -15.80 13.45
N SER A 167 -1.89 -15.31 14.68
CA SER A 167 -3.14 -14.88 15.33
C SER A 167 -2.86 -13.81 16.40
N GLU A 168 -3.72 -12.80 16.50
CA GLU A 168 -3.68 -11.81 17.59
C GLU A 168 -3.91 -12.45 18.97
N SER A 169 -4.53 -13.63 19.03
CA SER A 169 -4.77 -14.38 20.28
C SER A 169 -3.64 -15.34 20.65
N SER A 170 -2.61 -15.48 19.80
CA SER A 170 -1.49 -16.37 20.06
C SER A 170 -0.62 -15.81 21.18
N ASN A 171 -0.04 -16.70 21.99
CA ASN A 171 0.99 -16.34 22.95
C ASN A 171 2.11 -15.52 22.31
N GLU A 172 2.48 -14.45 23.00
CA GLU A 172 3.62 -13.59 22.65
C GLU A 172 4.92 -14.27 23.08
N ILE A 173 5.97 -14.04 22.30
CA ILE A 173 7.33 -14.41 22.63
C ILE A 173 7.96 -13.16 23.25
N GLU A 174 8.46 -13.26 24.49
CA GLU A 174 9.04 -12.12 25.23
C GLU A 174 10.36 -11.61 24.62
N ASP A 175 10.96 -10.55 25.17
CA ASP A 175 12.22 -9.85 24.76
C ASP A 175 12.45 -9.63 23.26
N TYR A 176 11.41 -9.45 22.45
CA TYR A 176 11.53 -9.38 20.99
C TYR A 176 11.95 -7.99 20.46
N LEU A 177 11.93 -6.95 21.29
CA LEU A 177 12.12 -5.56 20.85
C LEU A 177 13.58 -5.17 20.59
N ASN A 178 14.53 -5.90 21.20
CA ASN A 178 15.95 -5.53 21.18
C ASN A 178 16.72 -6.15 20.01
N TYR A 179 16.00 -6.73 19.06
CA TYR A 179 16.58 -7.52 17.98
C TYR A 179 16.00 -7.06 16.65
N ASP A 180 16.78 -7.31 15.60
CA ASP A 180 16.34 -7.24 14.23
C ASP A 180 16.15 -8.64 13.65
N TYR A 181 15.29 -8.70 12.65
CA TYR A 181 14.77 -9.93 12.12
C TYR A 181 14.81 -9.92 10.61
N ARG A 182 14.89 -11.12 10.02
CA ARG A 182 14.67 -11.32 8.59
C ARG A 182 13.33 -11.98 8.35
N VAL A 183 12.64 -11.49 7.33
CA VAL A 183 11.40 -12.08 6.83
C VAL A 183 11.70 -13.36 6.07
N ILE A 184 11.06 -14.46 6.46
CA ILE A 184 11.18 -15.76 5.79
C ILE A 184 9.91 -16.12 5.01
N GLU A 185 8.75 -15.70 5.50
CA GLU A 185 7.45 -15.93 4.87
C GLU A 185 6.58 -14.68 4.91
N VAL A 186 5.80 -14.45 3.85
CA VAL A 186 4.85 -13.35 3.75
C VAL A 186 3.48 -13.93 3.45
N ASN A 187 2.51 -13.66 4.31
CA ASN A 187 1.14 -14.12 4.21
C ASN A 187 0.18 -12.99 4.57
N ASP A 188 -0.18 -12.23 3.55
CA ASP A 188 -0.97 -11.00 3.64
C ASP A 188 -0.36 -9.99 4.63
N ASP A 189 -1.12 -9.57 5.63
CA ASP A 189 -0.71 -8.62 6.69
C ASP A 189 0.24 -9.24 7.72
N TRP A 190 0.50 -10.54 7.63
CA TRP A 190 1.36 -11.28 8.55
C TRP A 190 2.62 -11.76 7.87
N ILE A 191 3.72 -11.72 8.60
CA ILE A 191 5.00 -12.25 8.18
C ILE A 191 5.53 -13.22 9.21
N LYS A 192 6.17 -14.28 8.72
CA LYS A 192 7.00 -15.14 9.56
C LYS A 192 8.42 -14.62 9.49
N ILE A 193 9.04 -14.50 10.64
CA ILE A 193 10.35 -13.88 10.80
C ILE A 193 11.24 -14.75 11.66
N LYS A 194 12.54 -14.62 11.45
CA LYS A 194 13.57 -15.22 12.29
C LYS A 194 14.60 -14.17 12.65
N LEU A 195 15.22 -14.34 13.81
CA LEU A 195 16.33 -13.49 14.24
C LEU A 195 17.37 -13.34 13.12
N ASN A 196 17.84 -12.12 12.87
CA ASN A 196 18.90 -11.88 11.90
C ASN A 196 20.24 -12.36 12.51
N PRO A 197 20.96 -13.30 11.88
CA PRO A 197 22.24 -13.78 12.41
C PRO A 197 23.37 -12.76 12.23
N ASP A 198 23.21 -11.81 11.31
CA ASP A 198 24.27 -10.89 10.88
C ASP A 198 24.38 -9.62 11.74
N THR A 199 23.54 -9.52 12.76
CA THR A 199 23.52 -8.43 13.72
C THR A 199 23.87 -8.98 15.09
N SER A 200 24.60 -8.20 15.88
CA SER A 200 24.98 -8.56 17.25
C SER A 200 24.97 -7.30 18.09
N PRO A 201 24.08 -7.18 19.09
CA PRO A 201 24.16 -6.13 20.08
C PRO A 201 25.17 -6.62 21.12
N GLY A 202 26.42 -6.17 20.99
CA GLY A 202 27.51 -6.51 21.91
C GLY A 202 28.29 -7.78 21.55
N GLU A 203 29.38 -8.00 22.29
CA GLU A 203 30.53 -8.89 22.02
C GLU A 203 30.25 -10.39 21.73
N LYS A 204 28.98 -10.83 21.70
CA LYS A 204 28.62 -12.22 21.39
C LYS A 204 27.57 -12.29 20.31
N SER A 205 27.84 -13.08 19.28
CA SER A 205 26.84 -13.35 18.25
C SER A 205 25.64 -14.08 18.86
N TYR A 206 24.43 -13.82 18.37
CA TYR A 206 23.22 -14.51 18.87
C TYR A 206 23.31 -16.04 18.77
N LYS A 207 24.13 -16.53 17.84
CA LYS A 207 24.49 -17.93 17.66
C LYS A 207 25.20 -18.49 18.89
N GLU A 208 25.99 -17.69 19.59
CA GLU A 208 26.64 -18.03 20.86
C GLU A 208 25.67 -18.02 22.05
N LEU A 209 24.56 -17.29 21.95
CA LEU A 209 23.50 -17.27 22.96
C LEU A 209 22.45 -18.37 22.75
N GLY A 210 22.54 -19.16 21.67
CA GLY A 210 21.58 -20.23 21.35
C GLY A 210 20.16 -19.72 21.05
N LEU A 211 20.01 -18.42 20.76
CA LEU A 211 18.71 -17.79 20.54
C LEU A 211 18.21 -18.10 19.13
N THR A 212 17.21 -18.98 19.02
CA THR A 212 16.51 -19.30 17.77
C THR A 212 15.09 -18.74 17.82
N ARG A 213 14.97 -17.42 17.87
CA ARG A 213 13.67 -16.76 17.93
C ARG A 213 13.07 -16.67 16.53
N GLU A 214 12.08 -17.52 16.27
CA GLU A 214 11.24 -17.53 15.08
C GLU A 214 9.78 -17.37 15.49
N GLY A 215 9.01 -16.63 14.70
CA GLY A 215 7.59 -16.43 14.98
C GLY A 215 6.89 -15.62 13.90
N TRP A 216 5.64 -15.30 14.17
CA TRP A 216 4.76 -14.51 13.33
C TRP A 216 4.58 -13.12 13.91
N VAL A 217 4.56 -12.12 13.04
CA VAL A 217 4.27 -10.74 13.41
C VAL A 217 3.38 -10.10 12.34
N ARG A 218 2.52 -9.17 12.76
CA ARG A 218 1.65 -8.45 11.84
C ARG A 218 2.36 -7.20 11.35
N TRP A 219 2.83 -7.19 10.11
CA TRP A 219 3.65 -6.07 9.63
C TRP A 219 2.82 -4.84 9.24
N LYS A 220 1.54 -5.04 8.91
CA LYS A 220 0.60 -3.95 8.66
C LYS A 220 -0.80 -4.24 9.18
N ARG A 221 -1.54 -3.17 9.46
CA ARG A 221 -2.98 -3.21 9.70
C ARG A 221 -3.61 -2.12 8.87
N GLU A 222 -4.46 -2.52 7.93
CA GLU A 222 -5.04 -1.60 6.95
C GLU A 222 -3.94 -0.86 6.16
N ASN A 223 -3.74 0.44 6.43
CA ASN A 223 -2.71 1.26 5.80
C ASN A 223 -1.55 1.62 6.74
N GLU A 224 -1.59 1.17 7.99
CA GLU A 224 -0.58 1.44 9.00
C GLU A 224 0.49 0.34 8.98
N ILE A 225 1.75 0.74 8.90
CA ILE A 225 2.91 -0.15 9.04
C ILE A 225 3.25 -0.25 10.52
N LEU A 226 3.32 -1.48 11.04
CA LEU A 226 3.49 -1.73 12.48
C LEU A 226 4.91 -2.18 12.86
N ILE A 227 5.80 -2.32 11.87
CA ILE A 227 7.19 -2.73 12.03
C ILE A 227 8.14 -1.64 11.55
N LYS A 228 9.37 -1.67 12.04
CA LYS A 228 10.44 -0.78 11.59
C LYS A 228 11.27 -1.48 10.53
N PHE A 229 11.78 -0.72 9.57
CA PHE A 229 12.73 -1.25 8.59
C PHE A 229 14.11 -0.65 8.89
N PHE A 230 15.12 -1.51 8.96
CA PHE A 230 16.51 -1.08 9.04
C PHE A 230 17.09 -1.12 7.63
N LEU A 231 17.36 0.05 7.05
CA LEU A 231 18.07 0.11 5.78
C LEU A 231 19.55 -0.14 6.05
N ALA A 232 20.03 -1.32 5.68
CA ALA A 232 21.45 -1.56 5.47
C ALA A 232 21.74 -1.19 4.00
N ILE A 233 22.62 -0.20 3.79
CA ILE A 233 23.30 0.03 2.52
C ILE A 233 24.72 -0.50 2.67
#